data_AF-A0A9P9WBQ6-F1
#
_entry.id   AF-A0A9P9WBQ6-F1
#
_cell.length_a   1.000
_cell.length_b   1.000
_cell.length_c   1.000
_cell.angle_alpha   90.00
_cell.angle_beta   90.00
_cell.angle_gamma   90.00
#
_symmetry.space_group_name_H-M   'P 1'
#
loop_
_entity.id
_entity.type
_entity.pdbx_description
1 polymer ?
#
loop_
_entity_poly.entity_id
_entity_poly.type
_entity_poly.pdbx_seq_one_letter_code
_entity_poly.pdbx_strand_id
1 'polypeptide(L)'
;MTRPEVAAEIDQIYKEQLKDQPKNHGPEEIKRCRALIELFLETFKYRNYARTREMVHPDYIQHNATLGTGVESIIEFAERSWSDGKVMPEIRWNRMFVDGDYVIAHTKIMEGPHGLKGVEYMRYQNGLFVEHWDVIEPVLPPEQHKNSNGVF
;
A
#
# COMPACT_ATOMS: atom_id res chain seq x y z
N MET A 1 -15.32 7.99 -7.45
CA MET A 1 -15.85 6.62 -7.29
C MET A 1 -16.66 6.59 -5.99
N THR A 2 -17.73 5.82 -5.92
CA THR A 2 -18.59 5.71 -4.72
C THR A 2 -18.01 4.70 -3.72
N ARG A 3 -18.36 4.81 -2.44
CA ARG A 3 -17.88 3.85 -1.40
C ARG A 3 -18.17 2.38 -1.76
N PRO A 4 -19.34 2.00 -2.29
CA PRO A 4 -19.60 0.61 -2.70
C PRO A 4 -18.69 0.11 -3.83
N GLU A 5 -18.36 0.97 -4.80
CA GLU A 5 -17.46 0.62 -5.90
C GLU A 5 -16.02 0.41 -5.40
N VAL A 6 -15.55 1.28 -4.50
CA VAL A 6 -14.23 1.12 -3.85
C VAL A 6 -14.19 -0.17 -3.04
N ALA A 7 -15.23 -0.46 -2.26
CA ALA A 7 -15.32 -1.71 -1.49
C ALA A 7 -15.29 -2.97 -2.37
N ALA A 8 -15.99 -2.94 -3.51
CA ALA A 8 -15.96 -4.03 -4.48
C ALA A 8 -14.57 -4.23 -5.10
N GLU A 9 -13.86 -3.13 -5.42
CA GLU A 9 -12.50 -3.20 -5.93
C GLU A 9 -11.53 -3.77 -4.87
N ILE A 10 -11.65 -3.35 -3.60
CA ILE A 10 -10.86 -3.89 -2.49
C ILE A 10 -11.08 -5.41 -2.35
N ASP A 11 -12.34 -5.85 -2.40
CA ASP A 11 -12.68 -7.27 -2.32
C ASP A 11 -12.12 -8.08 -3.48
N GLN A 12 -12.16 -7.50 -4.68
CA GLN A 12 -11.57 -8.11 -5.86
C GLN A 12 -10.05 -8.23 -5.71
N ILE A 13 -9.35 -7.15 -5.33
CA ILE A 13 -7.90 -7.15 -5.12
C ILE A 13 -7.52 -8.21 -4.08
N TYR A 14 -8.20 -8.22 -2.92
CA TYR A 14 -7.90 -9.15 -1.85
C TYR A 14 -8.08 -10.61 -2.29
N LYS A 15 -9.15 -10.90 -3.05
CA LYS A 15 -9.45 -12.26 -3.52
C LYS A 15 -8.53 -12.72 -4.66
N GLU A 16 -8.20 -11.82 -5.58
CA GLU A 16 -7.56 -12.19 -6.85
C GLU A 16 -6.04 -12.07 -6.81
N GLN A 17 -5.50 -11.08 -6.09
CA GLN A 17 -4.05 -10.81 -6.06
C GLN A 17 -3.35 -11.50 -4.89
N LEU A 18 -3.93 -11.45 -3.69
CA LEU A 18 -3.32 -11.96 -2.45
C LEU A 18 -3.48 -13.48 -2.29
N LYS A 19 -3.02 -14.21 -3.30
CA LYS A 19 -3.04 -15.69 -3.35
C LYS A 19 -1.85 -16.32 -2.63
N ASP A 20 -0.76 -15.58 -2.42
CA ASP A 20 0.44 -16.08 -1.76
C ASP A 20 0.68 -15.42 -0.39
N GLN A 21 -0.29 -15.59 0.52
CA GLN A 21 -0.26 -15.03 1.87
C GLN A 21 -0.69 -16.08 2.90
N PRO A 22 -0.51 -15.83 4.21
CA PRO A 22 -1.01 -16.72 5.26
C PRO A 22 -2.49 -17.08 5.04
N LYS A 23 -2.78 -18.38 5.08
CA LYS A 23 -4.13 -18.90 4.78
C LYS A 23 -5.09 -18.83 5.96
N ASN A 24 -4.59 -18.44 7.13
CA ASN A 24 -5.26 -18.45 8.41
C ASN A 24 -5.62 -17.05 8.92
N HIS A 25 -5.56 -16.00 8.10
CA HIS A 25 -6.10 -14.70 8.48
C HIS A 25 -7.57 -14.84 8.89
N GLY A 26 -7.88 -14.43 10.13
CA GLY A 26 -9.23 -14.32 10.62
C GLY A 26 -9.90 -13.03 10.13
N PRO A 27 -11.15 -12.78 10.56
CA PRO A 27 -11.90 -11.61 10.11
C PRO A 27 -11.22 -10.26 10.38
N GLU A 28 -10.55 -10.11 11.53
CA GLU A 28 -9.86 -8.85 11.87
C GLU A 28 -8.57 -8.66 11.06
N GLU A 29 -7.80 -9.72 10.80
CA GLU A 29 -6.64 -9.64 9.91
C GLU A 29 -7.06 -9.27 8.48
N ILE A 30 -8.11 -9.92 7.95
CA ILE A 30 -8.65 -9.59 6.63
C ILE A 30 -9.10 -8.13 6.57
N LYS A 31 -9.80 -7.64 7.60
CA LYS A 31 -10.25 -6.24 7.68
C LYS A 31 -9.07 -5.27 7.64
N ARG A 32 -7.99 -5.56 8.37
CA ARG A 32 -6.76 -4.74 8.38
C ARG A 32 -6.06 -4.73 7.02
N CYS A 33 -5.98 -5.89 6.35
CA CYS A 33 -5.46 -5.95 4.99
C CYS A 33 -6.27 -5.10 4.01
N ARG A 34 -7.60 -5.22 4.06
CA ARG A 34 -8.52 -4.41 3.25
C ARG A 34 -8.40 -2.92 3.55
N ALA A 35 -8.24 -2.54 4.81
CA ALA A 35 -8.04 -1.13 5.20
C ALA A 35 -6.76 -0.55 4.58
N LEU A 36 -5.69 -1.33 4.45
CA LEU A 36 -4.46 -0.85 3.83
C LEU A 36 -4.63 -0.67 2.32
N ILE A 37 -5.32 -1.61 1.65
CA ILE A 37 -5.69 -1.46 0.24
C ILE A 37 -6.56 -0.21 0.04
N GLU A 38 -7.56 0.00 0.89
CA GLU A 38 -8.43 1.18 0.87
C GLU A 38 -7.63 2.47 1.02
N LEU A 39 -6.70 2.53 1.97
CA LEU A 39 -5.87 3.72 2.19
C LEU A 39 -5.13 4.10 0.90
N PHE A 40 -4.49 3.13 0.24
CA PHE A 40 -3.76 3.37 -0.99
C PHE A 40 -4.67 3.77 -2.15
N LEU A 41 -5.82 3.12 -2.32
CA LEU A 41 -6.77 3.45 -3.37
C LEU A 41 -7.36 4.86 -3.19
N GLU A 42 -7.83 5.18 -1.98
CA GLU A 42 -8.41 6.48 -1.68
C GLU A 42 -7.38 7.60 -1.81
N THR A 43 -6.14 7.38 -1.34
CA THR A 43 -5.08 8.39 -1.41
C THR A 43 -4.57 8.57 -2.83
N PHE A 44 -4.12 7.49 -3.47
CA PHE A 44 -3.27 7.58 -4.65
C PHE A 44 -4.02 7.39 -5.96
N LYS A 45 -5.08 6.56 -5.98
CA LYS A 45 -5.88 6.30 -7.20
C LYS A 45 -7.05 7.26 -7.34
N TYR A 46 -7.88 7.38 -6.32
CA TYR A 46 -9.12 8.18 -6.37
C TYR A 46 -8.96 9.60 -5.82
N ARG A 47 -7.84 9.89 -5.13
CA ARG A 47 -7.51 11.22 -4.59
C ARG A 47 -8.60 11.75 -3.64
N ASN A 48 -9.23 10.85 -2.90
CA ASN A 48 -10.22 11.13 -1.88
C ASN A 48 -9.52 11.47 -0.56
N TYR A 49 -8.96 12.67 -0.50
CA TYR A 49 -8.19 13.12 0.66
C TYR A 49 -9.05 13.37 1.91
N ALA A 50 -10.37 13.51 1.76
CA ALA A 50 -11.28 13.52 2.91
C ALA A 50 -11.29 12.15 3.59
N ARG A 51 -11.46 11.06 2.81
CA ARG A 51 -11.38 9.70 3.34
C ARG A 51 -10.00 9.36 3.87
N THR A 52 -8.93 9.80 3.19
CA THR A 52 -7.56 9.60 3.66
C THR A 52 -7.36 10.15 5.07
N ARG A 53 -7.86 11.36 5.36
CA ARG A 53 -7.83 11.96 6.71
C ARG A 53 -8.67 11.21 7.74
N GLU A 54 -9.73 10.52 7.34
CA GLU A 54 -10.51 9.66 8.24
C GLU A 54 -9.79 8.35 8.61
N MET A 55 -8.76 7.95 7.85
CA MET A 55 -8.08 6.66 7.99
C MET A 55 -6.71 6.75 8.67
N VAL A 56 -6.11 7.94 8.69
CA VAL A 56 -4.78 8.19 9.25
C VAL A 56 -4.92 8.99 10.53
N HIS A 57 -4.27 8.53 11.61
CA HIS A 57 -4.28 9.22 12.89
C HIS A 57 -3.59 10.59 12.79
N PRO A 58 -4.08 11.64 13.48
CA PRO A 58 -3.45 12.96 13.46
C PRO A 58 -1.96 12.94 13.84
N ASP A 59 -1.60 12.11 14.82
CA ASP A 59 -0.21 11.93 15.28
C ASP A 59 0.54 10.83 14.51
N TYR A 60 0.18 10.56 13.25
CA TYR A 60 0.83 9.54 12.44
C TYR A 60 2.34 9.79 12.31
N ILE A 61 3.12 8.75 12.62
CA ILE A 61 4.58 8.76 12.57
C ILE A 61 5.05 8.19 11.22
N GLN A 62 5.89 8.96 10.51
CA GLN A 62 6.49 8.56 9.23
C GLN A 62 7.98 8.25 9.40
N HIS A 63 8.42 7.09 8.92
CA HIS A 63 9.83 6.69 8.92
C HIS A 63 10.48 6.71 7.53
N ASN A 64 9.70 6.81 6.44
CA ASN A 64 10.27 7.10 5.13
C ASN A 64 10.97 8.47 5.17
N ALA A 65 12.30 8.47 5.05
CA ALA A 65 13.13 9.67 5.15
C ALA A 65 12.89 10.71 4.04
N THR A 66 12.14 10.36 2.99
CA THR A 66 11.77 11.26 1.89
C THR A 66 10.41 11.94 2.08
N LEU A 67 9.65 11.56 3.12
CA LEU A 67 8.33 12.09 3.44
C LEU A 67 8.33 12.74 4.83
N GLY A 68 7.46 13.73 5.01
CA GLY A 68 7.17 14.31 6.32
C GLY A 68 6.19 13.45 7.12
N THR A 69 6.02 13.80 8.40
CA THR A 69 5.05 13.14 9.29
C THR A 69 3.63 13.69 9.09
N GLY A 70 2.63 12.92 9.52
CA GLY A 70 1.21 13.28 9.44
C GLY A 70 0.59 13.09 8.05
N VAL A 71 -0.75 13.10 8.02
CA VAL A 71 -1.54 12.80 6.82
C VAL A 71 -1.36 13.81 5.68
N GLU A 72 -1.09 15.09 6.00
CA GLU A 72 -0.91 16.12 4.98
C GLU A 72 0.34 15.86 4.13
N SER A 73 1.43 15.34 4.72
CA SER A 73 2.63 15.03 3.94
C SER A 73 2.40 13.87 2.96
N ILE A 74 1.55 12.90 3.33
CA ILE A 74 1.13 11.81 2.44
C ILE A 74 0.31 12.37 1.27
N ILE A 75 -0.63 13.29 1.55
CA ILE A 75 -1.48 13.93 0.54
C ILE A 75 -0.63 14.79 -0.41
N GLU A 76 0.30 15.59 0.10
CA GLU A 76 1.22 16.38 -0.72
C GLU A 76 2.08 15.50 -1.65
N PHE A 77 2.54 14.35 -1.15
CA PHE A 77 3.24 13.37 -1.99
C PHE A 77 2.35 12.79 -3.09
N ALA A 78 1.10 12.44 -2.75
CA ALA A 78 0.12 11.97 -3.73
C ALA A 78 -0.15 13.04 -4.81
N GLU A 79 -0.34 14.30 -4.43
CA GLU A 79 -0.59 15.40 -5.36
C GLU A 79 0.59 15.65 -6.31
N ARG A 80 1.83 15.69 -5.78
CA ARG A 80 3.03 15.84 -6.62
C ARG A 80 3.16 14.73 -7.66
N SER A 81 2.87 13.50 -7.27
CA SER A 81 2.91 12.35 -8.17
C SER A 81 1.98 12.50 -9.38
N TRP A 82 0.85 13.20 -9.23
CA TRP A 82 -0.08 13.50 -10.33
C TRP A 82 0.29 14.74 -11.14
N SER A 83 0.91 15.75 -10.50
CA SER A 83 1.30 17.01 -11.15
C SER A 83 2.42 16.85 -12.18
N ASP A 84 3.29 15.86 -12.01
CA ASP A 84 4.39 15.57 -12.94
C ASP A 84 3.94 14.89 -14.24
N GLY A 85 2.63 14.85 -14.52
CA GLY A 85 2.05 14.17 -15.68
C GLY A 85 2.16 12.64 -15.62
N LYS A 86 2.65 12.11 -14.50
CA LYS A 86 2.69 10.68 -14.23
C LYS A 86 1.32 10.24 -13.73
N VAL A 87 0.80 9.16 -14.30
CA VAL A 87 -0.27 8.40 -13.66
C VAL A 87 0.37 7.68 -12.48
N MET A 88 -0.31 7.64 -11.32
CA MET A 88 0.14 6.82 -10.20
C MET A 88 0.39 5.39 -10.72
N PRO A 89 1.60 4.82 -10.51
CA PRO A 89 1.90 3.47 -10.98
C PRO A 89 0.91 2.46 -10.39
N GLU A 90 0.51 1.49 -11.20
CA GLU A 90 -0.33 0.38 -10.72
C GLU A 90 0.41 -0.36 -9.60
N ILE A 91 -0.30 -0.65 -8.51
CA ILE A 91 0.23 -1.44 -7.39
C ILE A 91 -0.40 -2.82 -7.44
N ARG A 92 0.45 -3.84 -7.59
CA ARG A 92 0.09 -5.24 -7.42
C ARG A 92 0.46 -5.69 -6.01
N TRP A 93 -0.53 -6.19 -5.29
CA TRP A 93 -0.40 -6.72 -3.93
C TRP A 93 -0.04 -8.20 -4.01
N ASN A 94 1.22 -8.57 -3.71
CA ASN A 94 1.65 -9.96 -3.85
C ASN A 94 1.28 -10.78 -2.62
N ARG A 95 1.50 -10.21 -1.43
CA ARG A 95 1.21 -10.86 -0.15
C ARG A 95 1.10 -9.85 0.98
N MET A 96 0.33 -10.22 2.01
CA MET A 96 0.19 -9.43 3.23
C MET A 96 0.30 -10.31 4.47
N PHE A 97 0.84 -9.75 5.53
CA PHE A 97 0.94 -10.38 6.84
C PHE A 97 0.33 -9.47 7.88
N VAL A 98 -0.34 -10.05 8.86
CA VAL A 98 -0.84 -9.32 10.02
C VAL A 98 -0.33 -10.00 11.28
N ASP A 99 0.29 -9.21 12.16
CA ASP A 99 0.76 -9.65 13.47
C ASP A 99 0.48 -8.56 14.51
N GLY A 100 -0.39 -8.85 15.48
CA GLY A 100 -0.86 -7.84 16.42
C GLY A 100 -1.45 -6.64 15.68
N ASP A 101 -0.91 -5.44 15.89
CA ASP A 101 -1.33 -4.21 15.20
C ASP A 101 -0.54 -3.93 13.90
N TYR A 102 0.40 -4.79 13.52
CA TYR A 102 1.20 -4.62 12.32
C TYR A 102 0.51 -5.22 11.10
N VAL A 103 0.49 -4.46 10.01
CA VAL A 103 0.07 -4.90 8.68
C VAL A 103 1.23 -4.68 7.73
N ILE A 104 1.72 -5.77 7.12
CA ILE A 104 2.89 -5.74 6.25
C ILE A 104 2.44 -6.13 4.84
N ALA A 105 2.76 -5.34 3.83
CA ALA A 105 2.42 -5.62 2.44
C ALA A 105 3.67 -5.70 1.58
N HIS A 106 3.84 -6.78 0.81
CA HIS A 106 4.85 -6.86 -0.24
C HIS A 106 4.20 -6.58 -1.59
N THR A 107 4.60 -5.49 -2.22
CA THR A 107 3.96 -4.91 -3.38
C THR A 107 4.92 -4.83 -4.56
N LYS A 108 4.37 -4.96 -5.78
CA LYS A 108 5.06 -4.55 -7.00
C LYS A 108 4.43 -3.24 -7.46
N ILE A 109 5.26 -2.21 -7.61
CA ILE A 109 4.85 -0.89 -8.10
C ILE A 109 5.29 -0.81 -9.57
N MET A 110 4.34 -0.62 -10.48
CA MET A 110 4.59 -0.63 -11.93
C MET A 110 5.15 0.72 -12.42
N GLU A 111 6.33 1.09 -11.91
CA GLU A 111 7.08 2.28 -12.33
C GLU A 111 8.39 1.89 -13.03
N GLY A 112 8.63 2.44 -14.22
CA GLY A 112 9.80 2.11 -15.05
C GLY A 112 9.70 0.74 -15.74
N PRO A 113 10.79 0.27 -16.38
CA PRO A 113 10.76 -0.91 -17.25
C PRO A 113 10.53 -2.23 -16.51
N HIS A 114 10.98 -2.33 -15.25
CA HIS A 114 10.89 -3.56 -14.46
C HIS A 114 9.99 -3.42 -13.21
N GLY A 115 9.60 -2.20 -12.86
CA GLY A 115 8.89 -1.89 -11.62
C GLY A 115 9.81 -1.72 -10.41
N LEU A 116 9.19 -1.38 -9.29
CA LEU A 116 9.80 -1.39 -7.96
C LEU A 116 9.20 -2.53 -7.14
N LYS A 117 9.99 -3.06 -6.21
CA LYS A 117 9.51 -3.94 -5.14
C LYS A 117 9.42 -3.12 -3.87
N GLY A 118 8.24 -3.13 -3.24
CA GLY A 118 7.95 -2.39 -2.02
C GLY A 118 7.62 -3.35 -0.88
N VAL A 119 8.09 -3.05 0.31
CA VAL A 119 7.56 -3.62 1.55
C VAL A 119 7.06 -2.49 2.41
N GLU A 120 5.75 -2.40 2.56
CA GLU A 120 5.07 -1.44 3.43
C GLU A 120 4.88 -2.08 4.81
N TYR A 121 5.33 -1.42 5.87
CA TYR A 121 5.06 -1.79 7.25
C TYR A 121 4.17 -0.72 7.86
N MET A 122 2.96 -1.09 8.25
CA MET A 122 1.99 -0.17 8.82
C MET A 122 1.62 -0.63 10.23
N ARG A 123 1.50 0.30 11.18
CA ARG A 123 0.80 0.04 12.43
C ARG A 123 -0.64 0.55 12.34
N TYR A 124 -1.59 -0.31 12.69
CA TYR A 124 -3.03 -0.05 12.61
C TYR A 124 -3.71 -0.28 13.96
N GLN A 125 -4.18 0.80 14.57
CA GLN A 125 -4.75 0.82 15.92
C GLN A 125 -6.09 1.54 15.93
N ASN A 126 -7.08 0.97 16.62
CA ASN A 126 -8.39 1.57 16.84
C ASN A 126 -9.08 2.06 15.54
N GLY A 127 -8.85 1.37 14.42
CA GLY A 127 -9.44 1.73 13.13
C GLY A 127 -8.61 2.66 12.25
N LEU A 128 -7.44 3.11 12.73
CA LEU A 128 -6.59 4.11 12.07
C LEU A 128 -5.16 3.62 11.85
N PHE A 129 -4.53 4.10 10.78
CA PHE A 129 -3.10 3.97 10.58
C PHE A 129 -2.35 5.01 11.41
N VAL A 130 -1.43 4.55 12.25
CA VAL A 130 -0.72 5.41 13.24
C VAL A 130 0.77 5.53 12.98
N GLU A 131 1.37 4.63 12.20
CA GLU A 131 2.81 4.61 11.96
C GLU A 131 3.14 3.84 10.69
N HIS A 132 4.21 4.24 10.00
CA HIS A 132 4.63 3.64 8.73
C HIS A 132 6.15 3.60 8.53
N TRP A 133 6.62 2.50 7.97
CA TRP A 133 7.94 2.34 7.37
C TRP A 133 7.80 1.70 6.00
N ASP A 134 8.72 2.00 5.11
CA ASP A 134 8.83 1.31 3.83
C ASP A 134 10.26 0.91 3.49
N VAL A 135 10.35 -0.06 2.59
CA VAL A 135 11.56 -0.35 1.82
C VAL A 135 11.13 -0.46 0.36
N ILE A 136 11.62 0.46 -0.47
CA ILE A 136 11.33 0.48 -1.90
C ILE A 136 12.64 0.38 -2.67
N GLU A 137 12.74 -0.63 -3.54
CA GLU A 137 13.92 -0.88 -4.36
C GLU A 137 13.53 -1.13 -5.82
N PRO A 138 14.36 -0.72 -6.79
CA PRO A 138 14.20 -1.13 -8.18
C PRO A 138 14.28 -2.65 -8.34
N VAL A 139 13.41 -3.21 -9.19
CA VAL A 139 13.57 -4.60 -9.64
C VAL A 139 14.71 -4.65 -10.65
N LEU A 140 15.74 -5.45 -10.36
CA LEU A 140 16.86 -5.65 -11.28
C LEU A 140 16.38 -6.34 -12.58
N PRO A 141 17.00 -6.02 -13.73
CA PRO A 141 16.75 -6.74 -14.97
C PRO A 141 17.01 -8.26 -14.83
N PRO A 142 16.23 -9.12 -15.51
CA PRO A 142 16.35 -10.58 -15.40
C PRO A 142 17.76 -11.12 -15.67
N GLU A 143 18.51 -10.50 -16.58
CA GLU A 143 19.89 -10.88 -16.92
C GLU A 143 20.88 -10.70 -15.75
N GLN A 144 20.52 -9.95 -14.72
CA GLN A 144 21.33 -9.78 -13.51
C GLN A 144 20.94 -10.76 -12.38
N HIS A 145 19.90 -11.59 -12.58
CA HIS A 145 19.43 -12.50 -11.54
C HIS A 145 20.35 -13.72 -11.47
N LYS A 146 20.77 -14.08 -10.26
CA LYS A 146 21.57 -15.31 -10.00
C LYS A 146 20.72 -16.58 -9.85
N ASN A 147 19.39 -16.45 -9.86
CA ASN A 147 18.44 -17.55 -9.76
C ASN A 147 17.22 -17.27 -10.65
N SER A 148 16.36 -18.27 -10.84
CA SER A 148 15.16 -18.19 -11.71
C SER A 148 13.85 -17.97 -10.96
N ASN A 149 13.88 -17.71 -9.65
CA ASN A 149 12.66 -17.67 -8.82
C ASN A 149 11.84 -16.39 -8.99
N GLY A 150 12.41 -15.37 -9.63
CA GLY A 150 11.84 -14.04 -9.66
C GLY A 150 12.00 -13.31 -8.32
N VAL A 151 11.46 -12.09 -8.26
CA VAL A 151 11.56 -11.21 -7.08
C VAL A 151 10.36 -11.35 -6.14
N PHE A 152 9.22 -11.78 -6.68
CA PHE A 152 7.94 -11.82 -5.97
C PHE A 152 7.53 -13.25 -5.72
#